data_AF-A0A0G2EWZ3-F1
#
_entry.id   AF-A0A0G2EWZ3-F1
#
_cell.length_a   1.000
_cell.length_b   1.000
_cell.length_c   1.000
_cell.angle_alpha   90.00
_cell.angle_beta   90.00
_cell.angle_gamma   90.00
#
_symmetry.space_group_name_H-M   'P 1'
#
loop_
_entity.id
_entity.type
_entity.pdbx_description
1 polymer ?
#
loop_
_entity_poly.entity_id
_entity_poly.type
_entity_poly.pdbx_seq_one_letter_code
_entity_poly.pdbx_strand_id
1 'polypeptide(L)'
;MKYIPWLLSRRYTIIYIPNRHGNPLRTLIFRPPSRNPQTNQSRTDLSPLHVSIHAGGFMGGIPEYNAAFASLLSSRTGAVVVLSSYRFAPLHPFPAAIDDIDDVLSWLRSNAAQGLGADPSLLTISGFSAGANLALGATQQQSNHRSDSNTTITTDIKASVTFYAPVDLRLPPHEKPVPAGLPETNPIGAILPLSDAYVASGAVSRERNMADARLHPILAELRTLPGRMLFVIPTLDILLHEQLVLVERLKREIEKEGKGRFVESLIVEGQWHGWVERG
;
A
#
# COMPACT_ATOMS: atom_id res chain seq x y z
N MET A 1 -15.00 -8.94 16.78
CA MET A 1 -14.56 -9.59 15.51
C MET A 1 -15.10 -8.79 14.31
N LYS A 2 -14.45 -7.66 13.98
CA LYS A 2 -14.86 -6.71 12.90
C LYS A 2 -14.93 -7.36 11.51
N TYR A 3 -14.10 -8.37 11.29
CA TYR A 3 -13.89 -8.98 9.97
C TYR A 3 -14.78 -10.20 9.71
N ILE A 4 -15.38 -10.80 10.74
CA ILE A 4 -16.28 -11.97 10.59
C ILE A 4 -17.43 -11.72 9.61
N PRO A 5 -18.12 -10.56 9.65
CA PRO A 5 -19.18 -10.30 8.70
C PRO A 5 -18.70 -10.34 7.25
N TRP A 6 -17.45 -9.94 7.00
CA TRP A 6 -16.87 -9.91 5.65
C TRP A 6 -16.49 -11.30 5.16
N LEU A 7 -16.02 -12.19 6.04
CA LEU A 7 -15.80 -13.60 5.71
C LEU A 7 -17.08 -14.31 5.21
N LEU A 8 -18.27 -13.79 5.55
CA LEU A 8 -19.57 -14.36 5.22
C LEU A 8 -20.42 -13.48 4.27
N SER A 9 -19.95 -12.28 3.90
CA SER A 9 -20.71 -11.30 3.10
C SER A 9 -20.39 -11.38 1.61
N ARG A 10 -21.43 -11.28 0.76
CA ARG A 10 -21.30 -11.25 -0.71
C ARG A 10 -21.03 -9.85 -1.30
N ARG A 11 -20.58 -8.88 -0.49
CA ARG A 11 -20.32 -7.50 -0.96
C ARG A 11 -19.08 -7.37 -1.87
N TYR A 12 -18.30 -8.43 -2.00
CA TYR A 12 -17.19 -8.54 -2.92
C TYR A 12 -17.23 -9.89 -3.64
N THR A 13 -16.60 -9.95 -4.81
CA THR A 13 -16.31 -11.21 -5.49
C THR A 13 -14.85 -11.60 -5.26
N ILE A 14 -14.55 -12.89 -5.25
CA ILE A 14 -13.18 -13.40 -5.13
C ILE A 14 -12.71 -13.85 -6.51
N ILE A 15 -11.51 -13.42 -6.90
CA ILE A 15 -10.77 -13.94 -8.03
C ILE A 15 -9.39 -14.40 -7.56
N TYR A 16 -8.70 -15.17 -8.39
CA TYR A 16 -7.34 -15.62 -8.13
C TYR A 16 -6.43 -15.10 -9.23
N ILE A 17 -5.50 -14.22 -8.86
CA ILE A 17 -4.53 -13.64 -9.78
C ILE A 17 -3.23 -14.46 -9.68
N PRO A 18 -2.70 -15.03 -10.76
CA PRO A 18 -1.44 -15.75 -10.69
C PRO A 18 -0.29 -14.78 -10.44
N ASN A 19 0.61 -15.12 -9.51
CA ASN A 19 1.90 -14.46 -9.42
C ASN A 19 2.88 -14.98 -10.49
N ARG A 20 4.08 -14.42 -10.56
CA ARG A 20 5.13 -14.80 -11.52
C ARG A 20 5.60 -16.26 -11.43
N HIS A 21 5.25 -16.96 -10.36
CA HIS A 21 5.53 -18.38 -10.19
C HIS A 21 4.31 -19.27 -10.50
N GLY A 22 3.21 -18.68 -10.99
CA GLY A 22 1.95 -19.38 -11.27
C GLY A 22 1.10 -19.67 -10.03
N ASN A 23 1.53 -19.23 -8.83
CA ASN A 23 0.76 -19.45 -7.62
C ASN A 23 -0.40 -18.45 -7.53
N PRO A 24 -1.62 -18.89 -7.15
CA PRO A 24 -2.78 -18.03 -7.10
C PRO A 24 -2.77 -17.10 -5.87
N LEU A 25 -2.90 -15.80 -6.10
CA LEU A 25 -3.12 -14.77 -5.08
C LEU A 25 -4.61 -14.50 -4.95
N ARG A 26 -5.16 -14.80 -3.77
CA ARG A 26 -6.57 -14.60 -3.47
C ARG A 26 -6.88 -13.11 -3.41
N THR A 27 -7.81 -12.66 -4.25
CA THR A 27 -8.06 -11.25 -4.48
C THR A 27 -9.56 -10.94 -4.38
N LEU A 28 -9.92 -10.01 -3.50
CA LEU A 28 -11.27 -9.51 -3.31
C LEU A 28 -11.51 -8.29 -4.20
N ILE A 29 -12.65 -8.28 -4.88
CA ILE A 29 -13.06 -7.20 -5.78
C ILE A 29 -14.36 -6.58 -5.25
N PHE A 30 -14.28 -5.31 -4.88
CA PHE A 30 -15.42 -4.47 -4.53
C PHE A 30 -15.78 -3.61 -5.72
N ARG A 31 -17.05 -3.66 -6.14
CA ARG A 31 -17.56 -2.84 -7.24
C ARG A 31 -18.44 -1.73 -6.68
N PRO A 32 -18.43 -0.54 -7.31
CA PRO A 32 -19.33 0.53 -6.92
C PRO A 32 -20.79 0.09 -7.16
N PRO A 33 -21.77 0.64 -6.42
CA PRO A 33 -23.17 0.44 -6.75
C PRO A 33 -23.44 0.85 -8.21
N SER A 34 -24.23 0.07 -8.96
CA SER A 34 -24.51 0.32 -10.38
C SER A 34 -24.93 1.78 -10.61
N ARG A 35 -24.20 2.49 -11.46
CA ARG A 35 -24.67 3.77 -12.03
C ARG A 35 -25.89 3.48 -12.91
N ASN A 36 -26.86 4.38 -12.86
CA ASN A 36 -28.17 4.21 -13.49
C ASN A 36 -28.03 3.84 -14.99
N PRO A 37 -28.67 2.75 -15.51
CA PRO A 37 -28.45 2.25 -16.87
C PRO A 37 -28.86 3.17 -18.03
N GLN A 38 -29.42 4.34 -17.75
CA GLN A 38 -29.97 5.27 -18.75
C GLN A 38 -28.93 6.18 -19.41
N THR A 39 -27.66 6.11 -19.01
CA THR A 39 -26.58 6.88 -19.66
C THR A 39 -25.84 5.99 -20.66
N ASN A 40 -25.88 6.37 -21.94
CA ASN A 40 -25.25 5.65 -23.05
C ASN A 40 -23.77 5.38 -22.80
N GLN A 41 -23.40 4.09 -22.76
CA GLN A 41 -22.07 3.64 -22.37
C GLN A 41 -21.04 3.83 -23.49
N SER A 42 -20.09 4.74 -23.29
CA SER A 42 -18.90 4.91 -24.13
C SER A 42 -17.64 4.46 -23.36
N ARG A 43 -16.44 4.48 -23.97
CA ARG A 43 -15.15 4.25 -23.26
C ARG A 43 -14.96 5.14 -21.99
N THR A 44 -15.82 6.14 -21.82
CA THR A 44 -15.98 6.99 -20.62
C THR A 44 -16.56 6.29 -19.38
N ASP A 45 -16.97 5.03 -19.48
CA ASP A 45 -17.77 4.36 -18.43
C ASP A 45 -16.98 3.42 -17.51
N LEU A 46 -15.65 3.31 -17.71
CA LEU A 46 -14.80 2.55 -16.80
C LEU A 46 -14.66 3.29 -15.46
N SER A 47 -14.77 2.53 -14.38
CA SER A 47 -14.62 3.05 -13.02
C SER A 47 -13.14 3.29 -12.67
N PRO A 48 -12.78 4.27 -11.83
CA PRO A 48 -11.42 4.35 -11.29
C PRO A 48 -11.01 3.04 -10.61
N LEU A 49 -9.72 2.73 -10.61
CA LEU A 49 -9.18 1.53 -9.97
C LEU A 49 -8.40 1.89 -8.71
N HIS A 50 -8.67 1.21 -7.61
CA HIS A 50 -7.91 1.35 -6.37
C HIS A 50 -7.42 -0.01 -5.87
N VAL A 51 -6.14 -0.12 -5.55
CA VAL A 51 -5.58 -1.32 -4.89
C VAL A 51 -5.27 -0.97 -3.44
N SER A 52 -5.76 -1.75 -2.49
CA SER A 52 -5.45 -1.57 -1.07
C SER A 52 -4.81 -2.81 -0.48
N ILE A 53 -3.68 -2.61 0.21
CA ILE A 53 -2.83 -3.69 0.72
C ILE A 53 -2.97 -3.77 2.24
N HIS A 54 -3.27 -4.97 2.74
CA HIS A 54 -3.51 -5.21 4.16
C HIS A 54 -2.22 -5.16 4.99
N ALA A 55 -2.37 -4.81 6.28
CA ALA A 55 -1.31 -4.88 7.28
C ALA A 55 -0.97 -6.34 7.64
N GLY A 56 -0.14 -6.54 8.67
CA GLY A 56 0.21 -7.87 9.17
C GLY A 56 1.71 -8.12 9.30
N GLY A 57 2.51 -7.05 9.36
CA GLY A 57 3.94 -7.14 9.65
C GLY A 57 4.73 -8.01 8.68
N PHE A 58 4.25 -8.16 7.44
CA PHE A 58 4.80 -9.05 6.40
C PHE A 58 4.75 -10.55 6.71
N MET A 59 4.13 -10.98 7.81
CA MET A 59 4.10 -12.39 8.22
C MET A 59 2.70 -12.99 8.27
N GLY A 60 1.67 -12.18 8.05
CA GLY A 60 0.31 -12.65 8.11
C GLY A 60 -0.70 -11.59 7.73
N GLY A 61 -1.93 -11.83 8.14
CA GLY A 61 -3.08 -11.02 7.76
C GLY A 61 -3.83 -11.62 6.57
N ILE A 62 -5.00 -11.05 6.31
CA ILE A 62 -5.86 -11.41 5.19
C ILE A 62 -6.42 -10.13 4.57
N PRO A 63 -6.75 -10.12 3.26
CA PRO A 63 -7.22 -8.91 2.63
C PRO A 63 -8.56 -8.40 3.22
N GLU A 64 -9.36 -9.27 3.85
CA GLU A 64 -10.58 -8.89 4.58
C GLU A 64 -10.36 -7.85 5.69
N TYR A 65 -9.14 -7.69 6.21
CA TYR A 65 -8.83 -6.64 7.19
C TYR A 65 -9.20 -5.26 6.67
N ASN A 66 -9.07 -5.04 5.36
CA ASN A 66 -9.38 -3.76 4.73
C ASN A 66 -10.79 -3.75 4.09
N ALA A 67 -11.62 -4.79 4.27
CA ALA A 67 -12.90 -4.91 3.57
C ALA A 67 -13.88 -3.77 3.86
N ALA A 68 -13.95 -3.31 5.13
CA ALA A 68 -14.78 -2.17 5.50
C ALA A 68 -14.33 -0.87 4.82
N PHE A 69 -13.00 -0.64 4.78
CA PHE A 69 -12.40 0.48 4.07
C PHE A 69 -12.69 0.39 2.56
N ALA A 70 -12.49 -0.77 1.95
CA ALA A 70 -12.71 -0.99 0.53
C ALA A 70 -14.17 -0.78 0.12
N SER A 71 -15.11 -1.29 0.92
CA SER A 71 -16.54 -1.09 0.68
C SER A 71 -16.92 0.38 0.79
N LEU A 72 -16.42 1.10 1.80
CA LEU A 72 -16.68 2.52 1.97
C LEU A 72 -16.09 3.31 0.80
N LEU A 73 -14.81 3.08 0.49
CA LEU A 73 -14.10 3.77 -0.58
C LEU A 73 -14.81 3.54 -1.93
N SER A 74 -15.12 2.30 -2.29
CA SER A 74 -15.82 1.96 -3.52
C SER A 74 -17.16 2.69 -3.63
N SER A 75 -17.95 2.71 -2.55
CA SER A 75 -19.25 3.39 -2.53
C SER A 75 -19.16 4.92 -2.63
N ARG A 76 -18.08 5.52 -2.12
CA ARG A 76 -17.92 6.98 -2.04
C ARG A 76 -17.25 7.56 -3.28
N THR A 77 -16.35 6.83 -3.92
CA THR A 77 -15.56 7.33 -5.05
C THR A 77 -16.03 6.79 -6.39
N GLY A 78 -16.87 5.75 -6.39
CA GLY A 78 -17.23 5.04 -7.61
C GLY A 78 -16.08 4.16 -8.14
N ALA A 79 -15.01 3.95 -7.37
CA ALA A 79 -13.90 3.11 -7.79
C ALA A 79 -14.22 1.61 -7.62
N VAL A 80 -13.65 0.80 -8.50
CA VAL A 80 -13.43 -0.62 -8.21
C VAL A 80 -12.25 -0.73 -7.26
N VAL A 81 -12.46 -1.38 -6.11
CA VAL A 81 -11.42 -1.55 -5.09
C VAL A 81 -10.98 -3.00 -5.02
N VAL A 82 -9.68 -3.23 -5.10
CA VAL A 82 -9.04 -4.54 -5.14
C VAL A 82 -8.19 -4.75 -3.89
N LEU A 83 -8.42 -5.85 -3.18
CA LEU A 83 -7.62 -6.27 -2.03
C LEU A 83 -7.00 -7.63 -2.36
N SER A 84 -5.68 -7.76 -2.35
CA SER A 84 -5.02 -9.04 -2.68
C SER A 84 -4.17 -9.55 -1.52
N SER A 85 -4.06 -10.88 -1.43
CA SER A 85 -3.11 -11.56 -0.55
C SER A 85 -1.70 -11.45 -1.13
N TYR A 86 -0.70 -11.50 -0.27
CA TYR A 86 0.71 -11.60 -0.65
C TYR A 86 1.41 -12.68 0.19
N ARG A 87 2.53 -13.20 -0.31
CA ARG A 87 3.35 -14.18 0.41
C ARG A 87 4.00 -13.56 1.66
N PHE A 88 4.15 -14.38 2.69
CA PHE A 88 4.60 -13.93 4.01
C PHE A 88 5.98 -14.48 4.39
N ALA A 89 6.73 -13.66 5.13
CA ALA A 89 7.89 -14.11 5.88
C ALA A 89 7.49 -14.99 7.08
N PRO A 90 8.38 -15.88 7.57
CA PRO A 90 9.77 -16.11 7.13
C PRO A 90 9.88 -17.04 5.91
N LEU A 91 8.80 -17.68 5.46
CA LEU A 91 8.85 -18.61 4.32
C LEU A 91 9.19 -17.89 3.01
N HIS A 92 8.75 -16.64 2.87
CA HIS A 92 8.94 -15.81 1.70
C HIS A 92 9.39 -14.41 2.12
N PRO A 93 10.69 -14.22 2.43
CA PRO A 93 11.22 -12.90 2.77
C PRO A 93 11.25 -11.97 1.55
N PHE A 94 11.72 -10.74 1.76
CA PHE A 94 11.92 -9.77 0.69
C PHE A 94 12.72 -10.39 -0.47
N PRO A 95 12.30 -10.22 -1.74
CA PRO A 95 11.24 -9.34 -2.23
C PRO A 95 9.87 -10.00 -2.46
N ALA A 96 9.58 -11.18 -1.91
CA ALA A 96 8.42 -11.97 -2.33
C ALA A 96 7.06 -11.25 -2.20
N ALA A 97 6.81 -10.58 -1.08
CA ALA A 97 5.54 -9.85 -0.88
C ALA A 97 5.36 -8.69 -1.87
N ILE A 98 6.41 -7.88 -2.11
CA ILE A 98 6.33 -6.75 -3.05
C ILE A 98 6.25 -7.22 -4.50
N ASP A 99 6.89 -8.35 -4.81
CA ASP A 99 6.78 -9.00 -6.12
C ASP A 99 5.35 -9.50 -6.38
N ASP A 100 4.68 -10.06 -5.38
CA ASP A 100 3.26 -10.46 -5.52
C ASP A 100 2.35 -9.25 -5.75
N ILE A 101 2.59 -8.14 -5.04
CA ILE A 101 1.84 -6.90 -5.28
C ILE A 101 2.08 -6.37 -6.69
N ASP A 102 3.32 -6.43 -7.18
CA ASP A 102 3.65 -6.02 -8.54
C ASP A 102 2.96 -6.90 -9.59
N ASP A 103 2.92 -8.21 -9.36
CA ASP A 103 2.24 -9.16 -10.23
C ASP A 103 0.71 -8.87 -10.28
N VAL A 104 0.10 -8.51 -9.14
CA VAL A 104 -1.30 -8.06 -9.09
C VAL A 104 -1.51 -6.78 -9.89
N LEU A 105 -0.65 -5.77 -9.73
CA LEU A 105 -0.75 -4.51 -10.48
C LEU A 105 -0.60 -4.74 -11.99
N SER A 106 0.36 -5.57 -12.39
CA SER A 106 0.58 -5.96 -13.79
C SER A 106 -0.62 -6.68 -14.39
N TRP A 107 -1.18 -7.65 -13.64
CA TRP A 107 -2.40 -8.35 -14.05
C TRP A 107 -3.58 -7.39 -14.21
N LEU A 108 -3.78 -6.47 -13.26
CA LEU A 108 -4.85 -5.48 -13.32
C LEU A 108 -4.71 -4.54 -14.52
N ARG A 109 -3.49 -4.09 -14.85
CA ARG A 109 -3.26 -3.27 -16.05
C ARG A 109 -3.75 -3.94 -17.33
N SER A 110 -3.59 -5.27 -17.41
CA SER A 110 -3.97 -6.04 -18.59
C SER A 110 -5.44 -6.45 -18.61
N ASN A 111 -6.06 -6.65 -17.43
CA ASN A 111 -7.36 -7.33 -17.34
C ASN A 111 -8.50 -6.48 -16.74
N ALA A 112 -8.20 -5.37 -16.05
CA ALA A 112 -9.20 -4.65 -15.27
C ALA A 112 -10.31 -4.01 -16.13
N ALA A 113 -9.97 -3.51 -17.33
CA ALA A 113 -10.96 -2.88 -18.20
C ALA A 113 -12.06 -3.86 -18.64
N GLN A 114 -11.69 -5.04 -19.13
CA GLN A 114 -12.66 -6.03 -19.62
C GLN A 114 -13.25 -6.88 -18.50
N GLY A 115 -12.44 -7.32 -17.53
CA GLY A 115 -12.88 -8.25 -16.48
C GLY A 115 -13.53 -7.58 -15.28
N LEU A 116 -13.16 -6.32 -14.98
CA LEU A 116 -13.60 -5.63 -13.76
C LEU A 116 -14.39 -4.35 -14.05
N GLY A 117 -14.42 -3.86 -15.29
CA GLY A 117 -15.02 -2.57 -15.65
C GLY A 117 -14.26 -1.38 -15.05
N ALA A 118 -12.96 -1.52 -14.83
CA ALA A 118 -12.12 -0.51 -14.19
C ALA A 118 -11.01 0.00 -15.13
N ASP A 119 -10.71 1.29 -15.06
CA ASP A 119 -9.69 1.94 -15.87
C ASP A 119 -8.31 1.87 -15.17
N PRO A 120 -7.37 1.06 -15.68
CA PRO A 120 -6.03 0.95 -15.10
C PRO A 120 -5.20 2.23 -15.27
N SER A 121 -5.57 3.15 -16.17
CA SER A 121 -4.90 4.44 -16.30
C SER A 121 -5.24 5.41 -15.16
N LEU A 122 -6.29 5.13 -14.37
CA LEU A 122 -6.70 5.86 -13.19
C LEU A 122 -6.35 5.11 -11.88
N LEU A 123 -5.32 4.25 -11.92
CA LEU A 123 -4.93 3.43 -10.78
C LEU A 123 -4.37 4.27 -9.63
N THR A 124 -4.93 4.06 -8.43
CA THR A 124 -4.44 4.57 -7.16
C THR A 124 -4.17 3.43 -6.19
N ILE A 125 -3.34 3.67 -5.17
CA ILE A 125 -2.94 2.64 -4.22
C ILE A 125 -3.12 3.09 -2.77
N SER A 126 -3.38 2.17 -1.86
CA SER A 126 -3.25 2.42 -0.43
C SER A 126 -2.68 1.20 0.29
N GLY A 127 -2.25 1.42 1.52
CA GLY A 127 -1.88 0.31 2.37
C GLY A 127 -1.83 0.72 3.84
N PHE A 128 -1.83 -0.30 4.70
CA PHE A 128 -1.85 -0.16 6.16
C PHE A 128 -0.62 -0.86 6.73
N SER A 129 0.15 -0.18 7.59
CA SER A 129 1.39 -0.74 8.19
C SER A 129 2.29 -1.35 7.11
N ALA A 130 2.71 -2.62 7.25
CA ALA A 130 3.46 -3.37 6.24
C ALA A 130 2.88 -3.25 4.81
N GLY A 131 1.55 -3.24 4.65
CA GLY A 131 0.91 -3.03 3.36
C GLY A 131 1.16 -1.63 2.78
N ALA A 132 1.33 -0.62 3.62
CA ALA A 132 1.67 0.74 3.19
C ALA A 132 3.13 0.82 2.69
N ASN A 133 4.05 0.09 3.32
CA ASN A 133 5.41 -0.10 2.80
C ASN A 133 5.37 -0.76 1.43
N LEU A 134 4.64 -1.87 1.29
CA LEU A 134 4.48 -2.56 0.00
C LEU A 134 3.85 -1.66 -1.06
N ALA A 135 2.88 -0.81 -0.69
CA ALA A 135 2.24 0.13 -1.61
C ALA A 135 3.25 1.15 -2.17
N LEU A 136 4.06 1.77 -1.31
CA LEU A 136 5.10 2.71 -1.72
C LEU A 136 6.25 2.01 -2.45
N GLY A 137 6.61 0.80 -2.04
CA GLY A 137 7.63 0.03 -2.72
C GLY A 137 7.21 -0.39 -4.12
N ALA A 138 5.96 -0.83 -4.30
CA ALA A 138 5.44 -1.22 -5.60
C ALA A 138 5.50 -0.06 -6.59
N THR A 139 5.24 1.18 -6.18
CA THR A 139 5.32 2.34 -7.09
C THR A 139 6.71 2.52 -7.69
N GLN A 140 7.75 1.98 -7.05
CA GLN A 140 9.14 2.05 -7.46
C GLN A 140 9.60 0.91 -8.38
N GLN A 141 8.79 -0.14 -8.54
CA GLN A 141 9.10 -1.20 -9.50
C GLN A 141 8.99 -0.65 -10.94
N GLN A 142 9.94 -1.02 -11.80
CA GLN A 142 10.04 -0.51 -13.17
C GLN A 142 8.79 -0.82 -14.01
N SER A 143 8.16 -1.97 -13.76
CA SER A 143 6.87 -2.38 -14.33
C SER A 143 5.71 -1.42 -14.03
N ASN A 144 5.86 -0.59 -13.00
CA ASN A 144 4.90 0.45 -12.63
C ASN A 144 5.27 1.83 -13.17
N HIS A 145 6.31 1.93 -13.99
CA HIS A 145 6.78 3.20 -14.54
C HIS A 145 6.42 3.36 -16.01
N ARG A 146 6.28 4.62 -16.42
CA ARG A 146 6.15 5.02 -17.82
C ARG A 146 7.29 5.96 -18.17
N SER A 147 7.83 5.74 -19.38
CA SER A 147 8.68 6.72 -20.04
C SER A 147 7.80 7.77 -20.70
N ASP A 148 8.09 9.04 -20.42
CA ASP A 148 7.67 10.11 -21.31
C ASP A 148 8.57 10.19 -22.55
N SER A 149 8.24 11.09 -23.47
CA SER A 149 9.01 11.35 -24.69
C SER A 149 10.42 11.89 -24.44
N ASN A 150 10.76 12.25 -23.20
CA ASN A 150 12.03 12.84 -22.78
C ASN A 150 12.80 11.93 -21.81
N THR A 151 12.65 10.60 -21.96
CA THR A 151 13.38 9.55 -21.20
C THR A 151 13.25 9.59 -19.68
N THR A 152 12.32 10.40 -19.13
CA THR A 152 12.11 10.47 -17.67
C THR A 152 11.14 9.39 -17.24
N ILE A 153 11.63 8.51 -16.36
CA ILE A 153 10.85 7.39 -15.80
C ILE A 153 10.04 7.91 -14.61
N THR A 154 8.71 7.90 -14.72
CA THR A 154 7.80 8.25 -13.62
C THR A 154 6.84 7.12 -13.32
N THR A 155 6.40 6.98 -12.07
CA THR A 155 5.36 5.98 -11.76
C THR A 155 4.03 6.33 -12.43
N ASP A 156 3.37 5.32 -12.98
CA ASP A 156 2.05 5.47 -13.60
C ASP A 156 0.91 5.57 -12.58
N ILE A 157 1.20 5.23 -11.31
CA ILE A 157 0.24 5.26 -10.20
C ILE A 157 -0.10 6.71 -9.84
N LYS A 158 -1.39 7.06 -9.86
CA LYS A 158 -1.85 8.45 -9.78
C LYS A 158 -1.83 9.04 -8.38
N ALA A 159 -2.11 8.22 -7.37
CA ALA A 159 -2.10 8.65 -5.98
C ALA A 159 -1.83 7.50 -5.02
N SER A 160 -1.27 7.83 -3.85
CA SER A 160 -1.19 6.92 -2.71
C SER A 160 -1.84 7.49 -1.44
N VAL A 161 -2.43 6.61 -0.64
CA VAL A 161 -2.82 6.89 0.75
C VAL A 161 -2.19 5.83 1.66
N THR A 162 -1.36 6.25 2.60
CA THR A 162 -0.69 5.35 3.53
C THR A 162 -1.23 5.53 4.94
N PHE A 163 -1.38 4.43 5.66
CA PHE A 163 -1.73 4.42 7.08
C PHE A 163 -0.55 3.85 7.86
N TYR A 164 0.08 4.68 8.71
CA TYR A 164 1.18 4.31 9.62
C TYR A 164 2.24 3.42 8.94
N ALA A 165 2.80 3.92 7.84
CA ALA A 165 3.71 3.18 6.99
C ALA A 165 5.10 3.01 7.64
N PRO A 166 5.64 1.78 7.69
CA PRO A 166 7.05 1.60 7.91
C PRO A 166 7.79 2.04 6.64
N VAL A 167 8.51 3.17 6.71
CA VAL A 167 9.22 3.72 5.54
C VAL A 167 10.73 3.58 5.63
N ASP A 168 11.25 3.27 6.83
CA ASP A 168 12.66 2.96 7.04
C ASP A 168 12.81 1.63 7.82
N LEU A 169 13.15 0.56 7.11
CA LEU A 169 13.42 -0.76 7.70
C LEU A 169 14.91 -1.02 7.91
N ARG A 170 15.77 0.00 7.71
CA ARG A 170 17.22 -0.07 7.97
C ARG A 170 17.51 -0.05 9.46
N LEU A 171 16.67 0.64 10.23
CA LEU A 171 16.73 0.61 11.69
C LEU A 171 15.79 -0.47 12.23
N PRO A 172 16.27 -1.39 13.08
CA PRO A 172 15.39 -2.33 13.75
C PRO A 172 14.44 -1.58 14.71
N PRO A 173 13.26 -2.13 15.01
CA PRO A 173 12.23 -1.44 15.80
C PRO A 173 12.70 -0.87 17.15
N HIS A 174 13.60 -1.55 17.84
CA HIS A 174 14.10 -1.15 19.17
C HIS A 174 15.11 0.01 19.12
N GLU A 175 15.67 0.32 17.95
CA GLU A 175 16.55 1.47 17.74
C GLU A 175 15.79 2.71 17.23
N LYS A 176 14.49 2.57 16.92
CA LYS A 176 13.68 3.69 16.42
C LYS A 176 13.37 4.69 17.53
N PRO A 177 13.31 6.00 17.21
CA PRO A 177 12.91 7.02 18.18
C PRO A 177 11.54 6.72 18.78
N VAL A 178 11.47 6.73 20.10
CA VAL A 178 10.21 6.54 20.84
C VAL A 178 9.49 7.89 20.93
N PRO A 179 8.26 8.02 20.40
CA PRO A 179 7.52 9.27 20.49
C PRO A 179 7.09 9.58 21.93
N ALA A 180 6.95 10.87 22.24
CA ALA A 180 6.47 11.31 23.54
C ALA A 180 5.05 10.77 23.80
N GLY A 181 4.83 10.28 25.02
CA GLY A 181 3.54 9.74 25.45
C GLY A 181 3.28 8.28 25.07
N LEU A 182 4.22 7.59 24.41
CA LEU A 182 4.12 6.15 24.21
C LEU A 182 4.40 5.41 25.54
N PRO A 183 3.44 4.63 26.07
CA PRO A 183 3.65 3.78 27.24
C PRO A 183 4.75 2.74 27.05
N GLU A 184 5.51 2.45 28.11
CA GLU A 184 6.55 1.41 28.10
C GLU A 184 5.99 0.02 27.75
N THR A 185 4.75 -0.27 28.16
CA THR A 185 4.01 -1.46 27.76
C THR A 185 3.39 -1.28 26.37
N ASN A 186 4.22 -1.19 25.33
CA ASN A 186 3.74 -1.15 23.95
C ASN A 186 3.60 -2.58 23.38
N PRO A 187 2.38 -3.16 23.30
CA PRO A 187 2.20 -4.51 22.78
C PRO A 187 2.60 -4.65 21.30
N ILE A 188 2.61 -3.57 20.52
CA ILE A 188 3.02 -3.59 19.12
C ILE A 188 4.55 -3.56 18.99
N GLY A 189 5.25 -2.92 19.94
CA GLY A 189 6.71 -2.97 20.05
C GLY A 189 7.25 -4.39 20.21
N ALA A 190 6.47 -5.32 20.76
CA ALA A 190 6.83 -6.74 20.87
C ALA A 190 6.60 -7.54 19.56
N ILE A 191 5.73 -7.06 18.66
CA ILE A 191 5.39 -7.75 17.39
C ILE A 191 6.21 -7.20 16.23
N LEU A 192 6.64 -5.93 16.27
CA LEU A 192 7.47 -5.33 15.22
C LEU A 192 8.82 -6.02 15.01
N PRO A 193 9.53 -6.58 16.02
CA PRO A 193 10.73 -7.38 15.80
C PRO A 193 10.48 -8.61 14.92
N LEU A 194 9.25 -9.11 14.86
CA LEU A 194 8.91 -10.21 13.97
C LEU A 194 8.89 -9.75 12.49
N SER A 195 8.68 -8.46 12.20
CA SER A 195 8.82 -7.92 10.83
C SER A 195 10.25 -8.00 10.29
N ASP A 196 11.25 -8.19 11.16
CA ASP A 196 12.63 -8.49 10.75
C ASP A 196 12.69 -9.80 9.96
N ALA A 197 11.77 -10.74 10.15
CA ALA A 197 11.69 -11.94 9.33
C ALA A 197 11.58 -11.61 7.83
N TYR A 198 11.02 -10.47 7.46
CA TYR A 198 10.92 -10.04 6.07
C TYR A 198 12.23 -9.49 5.51
N VAL A 199 13.05 -8.85 6.34
CA VAL A 199 14.28 -8.15 5.91
C VAL A 199 15.58 -8.83 6.34
N ALA A 200 15.50 -9.81 7.23
CA ALA A 200 16.64 -10.44 7.91
C ALA A 200 16.41 -11.94 8.16
N SER A 201 15.86 -12.67 7.17
CA SER A 201 15.73 -14.13 7.25
C SER A 201 16.39 -14.87 6.09
N GLY A 202 16.98 -16.03 6.40
CA GLY A 202 17.59 -16.93 5.42
C GLY A 202 18.70 -16.25 4.60
N ALA A 203 18.52 -16.21 3.28
CA ALA A 203 19.47 -15.59 2.35
C ALA A 203 19.36 -14.05 2.27
N VAL A 204 18.35 -13.47 2.91
CA VAL A 204 18.07 -12.03 2.93
C VAL A 204 18.68 -11.43 4.19
N SER A 205 19.52 -10.41 4.03
CA SER A 205 20.03 -9.60 5.12
C SER A 205 19.66 -8.14 4.89
N ARG A 206 19.31 -7.46 5.98
CA ARG A 206 19.03 -6.02 6.03
C ARG A 206 20.19 -5.23 5.42
N GLU A 207 21.41 -5.63 5.73
CA GLU A 207 22.65 -5.01 5.22
C GLU A 207 22.72 -5.05 3.68
N ARG A 208 22.32 -6.17 3.07
CA ARG A 208 22.37 -6.35 1.61
C ARG A 208 21.35 -5.48 0.88
N ASN A 209 20.27 -5.07 1.55
CA ASN A 209 19.16 -4.35 0.97
C ASN A 209 19.04 -2.91 1.48
N MET A 210 20.03 -2.39 2.23
CA MET A 210 19.93 -1.05 2.85
C MET A 210 19.71 0.10 1.88
N ALA A 211 20.11 -0.06 0.62
CA ALA A 211 19.91 0.94 -0.43
C ALA A 211 18.66 0.67 -1.29
N ASP A 212 17.94 -0.43 -1.06
CA ASP A 212 16.77 -0.77 -1.86
C ASP A 212 15.56 0.05 -1.42
N ALA A 213 15.26 1.10 -2.18
CA ALA A 213 14.17 2.00 -1.87
C ALA A 213 12.79 1.32 -1.93
N ARG A 214 12.65 0.16 -2.61
CA ARG A 214 11.42 -0.65 -2.59
C ARG A 214 11.13 -1.21 -1.20
N LEU A 215 12.19 -1.49 -0.43
CA LEU A 215 12.10 -1.93 0.96
C LEU A 215 12.12 -0.74 1.94
N HIS A 216 12.84 0.32 1.57
CA HIS A 216 13.01 1.53 2.37
C HIS A 216 12.48 2.75 1.61
N PRO A 217 11.14 2.97 1.55
CA PRO A 217 10.56 4.11 0.85
C PRO A 217 11.12 5.47 1.27
N ILE A 218 11.73 5.57 2.45
CA ILE A 218 12.49 6.76 2.87
C ILE A 218 13.63 7.12 1.91
N LEU A 219 14.08 6.20 1.04
CA LEU A 219 15.12 6.41 0.04
C LEU A 219 14.57 6.64 -1.38
N ALA A 220 13.25 6.54 -1.56
CA ALA A 220 12.64 6.62 -2.88
C ALA A 220 12.85 8.00 -3.52
N GLU A 221 13.19 8.01 -4.80
CA GLU A 221 13.29 9.25 -5.58
C GLU A 221 11.88 9.80 -5.88
N LEU A 222 11.70 11.11 -5.84
CA LEU A 222 10.38 11.73 -6.04
C LEU A 222 9.66 11.22 -7.30
N ARG A 223 10.38 11.02 -8.41
CA ARG A 223 9.79 10.56 -9.69
C ARG A 223 9.20 9.14 -9.62
N THR A 224 9.69 8.29 -8.73
CA THR A 224 9.21 6.90 -8.58
C THR A 224 8.03 6.77 -7.60
N LEU A 225 7.63 7.87 -6.98
CA LEU A 225 6.44 7.96 -6.12
C LEU A 225 5.26 8.61 -6.84
N PRO A 226 4.00 8.38 -6.41
CA PRO A 226 2.83 9.02 -7.00
C PRO A 226 2.85 10.55 -6.89
N GLY A 227 2.22 11.22 -7.85
CA GLY A 227 2.11 12.68 -7.86
C GLY A 227 1.26 13.24 -6.72
N ARG A 228 0.36 12.45 -6.13
CA ARG A 228 -0.50 12.84 -5.00
C ARG A 228 -0.38 11.83 -3.88
N MET A 229 0.06 12.26 -2.71
CA MET A 229 0.34 11.36 -1.58
C MET A 229 -0.28 11.90 -0.30
N LEU A 230 -1.00 11.05 0.42
CA LEU A 230 -1.49 11.34 1.77
C LEU A 230 -0.92 10.32 2.75
N PHE A 231 -0.25 10.80 3.79
CA PHE A 231 0.25 9.99 4.91
C PHE A 231 -0.65 10.19 6.13
N VAL A 232 -1.28 9.13 6.61
CA VAL A 232 -2.12 9.14 7.82
C VAL A 232 -1.33 8.55 8.97
N ILE A 233 -0.91 9.41 9.91
CA ILE A 233 0.15 9.10 10.87
C ILE A 233 -0.37 9.27 12.31
N PRO A 234 -0.38 8.20 13.13
CA PRO A 234 -0.69 8.26 14.55
C PRO A 234 0.49 8.83 15.35
N THR A 235 0.22 9.54 16.46
CA THR A 235 1.31 10.07 17.30
C THR A 235 1.87 9.08 18.32
N LEU A 236 1.13 8.05 18.70
CA LEU A 236 1.61 6.97 19.59
C LEU A 236 2.10 5.77 18.78
N ASP A 237 3.14 5.98 17.97
CA ASP A 237 3.72 4.98 17.07
C ASP A 237 5.21 5.22 16.82
N ILE A 238 6.04 4.18 16.95
CA ILE A 238 7.48 4.25 16.70
C ILE A 238 7.81 4.53 15.22
N LEU A 239 6.83 4.38 14.31
CA LEU A 239 6.94 4.73 12.90
C LEU A 239 6.64 6.21 12.62
N LEU A 240 6.25 7.00 13.62
CA LEU A 240 5.93 8.43 13.47
C LEU A 240 7.11 9.20 12.88
N HIS A 241 8.28 9.07 13.50
CA HIS A 241 9.44 9.90 13.17
C HIS A 241 9.89 9.73 11.71
N GLU A 242 10.04 8.48 11.25
CA GLU A 242 10.48 8.20 9.88
C GLU A 242 9.49 8.68 8.81
N GLN A 243 8.18 8.63 9.08
CA GLN A 243 7.17 9.15 8.17
C GLN A 243 7.22 10.68 8.09
N LEU A 244 7.42 11.36 9.23
CA LEU A 244 7.61 12.82 9.24
C LEU A 244 8.88 13.23 8.47
N VAL A 245 9.98 12.50 8.66
CA VAL A 245 11.24 12.75 7.93
C VAL A 245 11.03 12.59 6.41
N LEU A 246 10.37 11.51 5.97
CA LEU A 246 10.08 11.31 4.56
C LEU A 246 9.16 12.41 4.00
N VAL A 247 8.05 12.72 4.67
CA VAL A 247 7.09 13.74 4.22
C VAL A 247 7.78 15.10 4.09
N GLU A 248 8.58 15.49 5.08
CA GLU A 248 9.32 16.76 5.05
C GLU A 248 10.32 16.81 3.90
N ARG A 249 11.06 15.72 3.66
CA ARG A 249 11.94 15.63 2.49
C ARG A 249 11.17 15.79 1.19
N LEU A 250 10.06 15.07 1.02
CA LEU A 250 9.25 15.11 -0.20
C LEU A 250 8.65 16.51 -0.44
N LYS A 251 8.22 17.22 0.62
CA LYS A 251 7.76 18.61 0.49
C LYS A 251 8.84 19.51 -0.12
N ARG A 252 10.08 19.42 0.40
CA ARG A 252 11.22 20.20 -0.11
C ARG A 252 11.60 19.85 -1.55
N GLU A 253 11.55 18.57 -1.91
CA GLU A 253 11.80 18.13 -3.30
C GLU A 253 10.71 18.63 -4.26
N ILE A 254 9.45 18.58 -3.83
CA ILE A 254 8.30 19.07 -4.62
C ILE A 254 8.37 20.58 -4.83
N GLU A 255 8.74 21.36 -3.81
CA GLU A 255 8.93 22.82 -3.93
C GLU A 255 9.99 23.19 -4.98
N LYS A 256 11.07 22.40 -5.08
CA LYS A 256 12.16 22.64 -6.03
C LYS A 256 11.81 22.20 -7.45
N GLU A 257 11.23 21.02 -7.62
CA GLU A 257 11.21 20.31 -8.91
C GLU A 257 9.84 19.70 -9.28
N GLY A 258 8.87 19.69 -8.37
CA GLY A 258 7.65 18.88 -8.47
C GLY A 258 6.38 19.62 -8.85
N LYS A 259 6.37 20.39 -9.95
CA LYS A 259 5.13 21.07 -10.42
C LYS A 259 3.95 20.09 -10.53
N GLY A 260 2.83 20.42 -9.89
CA GLY A 260 1.61 19.61 -9.90
C GLY A 260 1.63 18.36 -9.01
N ARG A 261 2.68 18.20 -8.18
CA ARG A 261 2.78 17.14 -7.18
C ARG A 261 2.39 17.65 -5.79
N PHE A 262 1.81 16.79 -4.96
CA PHE A 262 1.30 17.12 -3.63
C PHE A 262 1.61 15.99 -2.64
N VAL A 263 2.11 16.36 -1.47
CA VAL A 263 2.26 15.46 -0.33
C VAL A 263 1.65 16.10 0.91
N GLU A 264 0.74 15.38 1.55
CA GLU A 264 0.06 15.81 2.76
C GLU A 264 0.26 14.77 3.86
N SER A 265 0.24 15.23 5.11
CA SER A 265 0.24 14.37 6.29
C SER A 265 -0.93 14.73 7.19
N LEU A 266 -1.78 13.76 7.49
CA LEU A 266 -2.80 13.85 8.53
C LEU A 266 -2.23 13.22 9.81
N ILE A 267 -1.86 14.08 10.75
CA ILE A 267 -1.39 13.66 12.08
C ILE A 267 -2.60 13.44 12.98
N VAL A 268 -2.69 12.25 13.58
CA VAL A 268 -3.83 11.84 14.40
C VAL A 268 -3.38 11.65 15.84
N GLU A 269 -3.70 12.65 16.66
CA GLU A 269 -3.25 12.74 18.04
C GLU A 269 -3.81 11.63 18.93
N GLY A 270 -2.96 11.09 19.81
CA GLY A 270 -3.33 10.11 20.83
C GLY A 270 -3.72 8.73 20.29
N GLN A 271 -3.58 8.49 18.99
CA GLN A 271 -3.86 7.21 18.36
C GLN A 271 -2.61 6.33 18.31
N TRP A 272 -2.83 5.02 18.37
CA TRP A 272 -1.81 3.98 18.33
C TRP A 272 -1.64 3.43 16.93
N HIS A 273 -0.49 2.79 16.66
CA HIS A 273 -0.33 1.96 15.46
C HIS A 273 -1.53 0.99 15.29
N GLY A 274 -2.09 0.91 14.08
CA GLY A 274 -3.22 0.03 13.81
C GLY A 274 -4.58 0.49 14.33
N TRP A 275 -4.75 1.73 14.84
CA TRP A 275 -6.02 2.14 15.47
C TRP A 275 -7.24 2.02 14.55
N VAL A 276 -7.09 2.29 13.25
CA VAL A 276 -8.17 2.16 12.26
C VAL A 276 -8.63 0.71 12.06
N GLU A 277 -7.80 -0.25 12.43
CA GLU A 277 -8.09 -1.70 12.39
C GLU A 277 -8.74 -2.21 13.68
N ARG A 278 -8.76 -1.42 14.77
CA ARG A 278 -9.24 -1.87 16.09
C ARG A 278 -10.70 -1.52 16.40
N GLY A 279 -11.35 -0.65 15.61
CA GLY A 279 -12.75 -0.25 15.78
C GLY A 279 -13.76 -1.24 15.21
#